data_AF-A0A7C6K9E5-F1
#
_entry.id   AF-A0A7C6K9E5-F1
#
_cell.length_a   1.000
_cell.length_b   1.000
_cell.length_c   1.000
_cell.angle_alpha   90.00
_cell.angle_beta   90.00
_cell.angle_gamma   90.00
#
_symmetry.space_group_name_H-M   'P 1'
#
loop_
_entity.id
_entity.type
_entity.pdbx_description
1 polymer ?
#
loop_
_entity_poly.entity_id
_entity_poly.type
_entity_poly.pdbx_seq_one_letter_code
_entity_poly.pdbx_strand_id
1 'polypeptide(L)'
;MNYSVVKGTSYVLVHAEDMVIHNGTTQSTERVVNPDSEYLKKLPNHLRSFDEAVNYIPNQVYIGNMRPEDLENYEQPWYDKLLEDASRDGKFGEIMPEDEFIGLVKIADAFDLVKLTEEFTESVRAKLEEHPLINDELLARLKKGDELVDIEKLIDEQGAEAIYYENEMVGCVKRGHDVDVNLSAHVLFENLVCKASGILAGLNLIAKNDFNPDDVDYIIECSEEACGDMNQRGGGNFAKSIAELAGFKNATGSDTRGFCAAPAHAMVLAASLVQAGTFKNVVVISGGSTAKLGMNGKNHVGKGMPILEDVVGGFAVLISENDGVNPVLRTDLVGRHSVGTGSSPQAVMSALVTEPLDRGDLKITDIDKYSVEMQNPDVTKPAGAGDVPAANYKMIGALGVMRKDLERAEMNDFIKQHGMQGWAPTQGHIPSGVPYLGFAREDILEGKIKNAMIVGKGSLFLGRMTNLFDGISIVVEKNPGKAEEEKGVSEEEVRKLVAESMREFASHLLQD
;
A
#
# COMPACT_ATOMS: atom_id res chain seq x y z
N MET A 1 -4.00 -28.30 3.00
CA MET A 1 -4.92 -27.18 2.68
C MET A 1 -4.36 -26.43 1.49
N ASN A 2 -5.23 -25.96 0.59
CA ASN A 2 -4.81 -25.19 -0.57
C ASN A 2 -4.86 -23.69 -0.24
N TYR A 3 -3.71 -23.08 0.05
CA TYR A 3 -3.61 -21.65 0.36
C TYR A 3 -3.34 -20.84 -0.92
N SER A 4 -3.88 -19.63 -1.00
CA SER A 4 -3.53 -18.68 -2.06
C SER A 4 -2.09 -18.21 -1.91
N VAL A 5 -1.52 -17.67 -3.00
CA VAL A 5 -0.11 -17.28 -3.07
C VAL A 5 0.07 -15.82 -3.43
N VAL A 6 1.18 -15.24 -3.00
CA VAL A 6 1.62 -13.91 -3.45
C VAL A 6 2.43 -14.10 -4.74
N LYS A 7 1.80 -13.80 -5.88
CA LYS A 7 2.38 -14.07 -7.20
C LYS A 7 3.23 -12.92 -7.73
N GLY A 8 2.91 -11.69 -7.36
CA GLY A 8 3.63 -10.50 -7.81
C GLY A 8 3.34 -9.28 -6.94
N THR A 9 4.25 -8.31 -6.98
CA THR A 9 4.14 -7.06 -6.22
C THR A 9 4.65 -5.88 -7.05
N SER A 10 4.20 -4.68 -6.72
CA SER A 10 4.78 -3.44 -7.19
C SER A 10 4.70 -2.34 -6.15
N TYR A 11 5.63 -1.39 -6.20
CA TYR A 11 5.75 -0.28 -5.27
C TYR A 11 6.18 0.97 -6.04
N VAL A 12 5.40 2.04 -5.96
CA VAL A 12 5.65 3.29 -6.70
C VAL A 12 5.68 4.48 -5.76
N LEU A 13 6.49 5.47 -6.12
CA LEU A 13 6.50 6.78 -5.50
C LEU A 13 6.25 7.84 -6.56
N VAL A 14 5.63 8.92 -6.15
CA VAL A 14 5.51 10.15 -6.94
C VAL A 14 6.11 11.25 -6.08
N HIS A 15 7.13 11.93 -6.57
CA HIS A 15 7.63 13.15 -5.95
C HIS A 15 6.67 14.30 -6.26
N ALA A 16 6.16 14.97 -5.24
CA ALA A 16 5.05 15.93 -5.34
C ALA A 16 5.41 17.22 -4.59
N GLU A 17 6.35 17.98 -5.14
CA GLU A 17 7.01 19.13 -4.52
C GLU A 17 6.02 20.29 -4.25
N ASP A 18 5.35 20.79 -5.28
CA ASP A 18 4.39 21.88 -5.15
C ASP A 18 3.11 21.43 -4.41
N MET A 19 2.69 20.17 -4.61
CA MET A 19 1.57 19.60 -3.85
C MET A 19 1.81 19.60 -2.33
N VAL A 20 3.05 19.54 -1.84
CA VAL A 20 3.36 19.73 -0.40
C VAL A 20 2.91 21.12 0.06
N ILE A 21 3.18 22.16 -0.73
CA ILE A 21 2.84 23.54 -0.37
C ILE A 21 1.32 23.74 -0.43
N HIS A 22 0.70 23.24 -1.51
CA HIS A 22 -0.67 23.62 -1.88
C HIS A 22 -1.74 22.67 -1.37
N ASN A 23 -1.45 21.36 -1.27
CA ASN A 23 -2.47 20.34 -1.01
C ASN A 23 -2.26 19.56 0.30
N GLY A 24 -1.07 19.61 0.90
CA GLY A 24 -0.81 19.05 2.22
C GLY A 24 -1.70 19.63 3.32
N THR A 25 -2.33 18.78 4.15
CA THR A 25 -3.32 19.24 5.15
C THR A 25 -2.71 20.20 6.17
N THR A 26 -1.45 19.99 6.57
CA THR A 26 -0.75 20.86 7.53
C THR A 26 -0.58 22.28 6.97
N GLN A 27 -0.24 22.38 5.69
CA GLN A 27 0.06 23.61 4.97
C GLN A 27 -1.23 24.36 4.62
N SER A 28 -2.23 23.66 4.08
CA SER A 28 -3.53 24.23 3.76
C SER A 28 -4.23 24.74 5.03
N THR A 29 -4.19 23.98 6.12
CA THR A 29 -4.75 24.42 7.42
C THR A 29 -3.99 25.62 7.99
N GLU A 30 -2.65 25.62 7.97
CA GLU A 30 -1.87 26.77 8.45
C GLU A 30 -2.16 28.02 7.61
N ARG A 31 -2.35 27.89 6.30
CA ARG A 31 -2.69 29.01 5.40
C ARG A 31 -4.02 29.66 5.77
N VAL A 32 -5.01 28.86 6.18
CA VAL A 32 -6.31 29.35 6.63
C VAL A 32 -6.22 30.02 8.01
N VAL A 33 -5.46 29.43 8.94
CA VAL A 33 -5.42 29.88 10.35
C VAL A 33 -4.41 31.00 10.59
N ASN A 34 -3.28 30.99 9.88
CA ASN A 34 -2.13 31.89 10.06
C ASN A 34 -1.35 32.06 8.73
N PRO A 35 -1.90 32.79 7.75
CA PRO A 35 -1.32 32.90 6.41
C PRO A 35 0.11 33.47 6.39
N ASP A 36 0.46 34.34 7.34
CA ASP A 36 1.78 34.97 7.44
C ASP A 36 2.76 34.19 8.34
N SER A 37 2.46 32.92 8.65
CA SER A 37 3.30 32.12 9.55
C SER A 37 4.75 32.03 9.07
N GLU A 38 5.68 32.07 10.02
CA GLU A 38 7.10 31.85 9.74
C GLU A 38 7.37 30.44 9.17
N TYR A 39 6.47 29.48 9.44
CA TYR A 39 6.52 28.15 8.84
C TYR A 39 6.29 28.22 7.32
N LEU A 40 5.18 28.82 6.88
CA LEU A 40 4.83 28.89 5.45
C LEU A 40 5.87 29.67 4.64
N LYS A 41 6.45 30.73 5.21
CA LYS A 41 7.53 31.50 4.56
C LYS A 41 8.81 30.70 4.37
N LYS A 42 9.13 29.80 5.33
CA LYS A 42 10.36 28.99 5.27
C LYS A 42 10.18 27.74 4.42
N LEU A 43 8.99 27.13 4.43
CA LEU A 43 8.68 25.85 3.80
C LEU A 43 9.28 25.67 2.39
N PRO A 44 9.19 26.64 1.45
CA PRO A 44 9.75 26.47 0.10
C PRO A 44 11.27 26.19 0.08
N ASN A 45 12.01 26.64 1.09
CA ASN A 45 13.46 26.41 1.20
C ASN A 45 13.80 25.05 1.83
N HIS A 46 12.80 24.23 2.15
CA HIS A 46 12.94 22.90 2.74
C HIS A 46 12.38 21.80 1.84
N LEU A 47 11.97 22.13 0.62
CA LEU A 47 11.56 21.12 -0.35
C LEU A 47 12.79 20.48 -0.98
N ARG A 48 12.64 19.24 -1.43
CA ARG A 48 13.68 18.50 -2.13
C ARG A 48 13.43 18.61 -3.62
N SER A 49 14.50 18.58 -4.40
CA SER A 49 14.38 18.37 -5.84
C SER A 49 14.04 16.91 -6.15
N PHE A 50 13.56 16.65 -7.37
CA PHE A 50 13.32 15.28 -7.83
C PHE A 50 14.57 14.40 -7.71
N ASP A 51 15.75 14.92 -8.06
CA ASP A 51 17.01 14.18 -7.95
C ASP A 51 17.34 13.83 -6.49
N GLU A 52 17.10 14.74 -5.55
CA GLU A 52 17.29 14.46 -4.12
C GLU A 52 16.30 13.39 -3.61
N ALA A 53 15.05 13.42 -4.09
CA ALA A 53 14.06 12.39 -3.77
C ALA A 53 14.43 11.02 -4.37
N VAL A 54 14.97 10.98 -5.59
CA VAL A 54 15.46 9.74 -6.22
C VAL A 54 16.69 9.20 -5.48
N ASN A 55 17.65 10.06 -5.14
CA ASN A 55 18.88 9.64 -4.45
C ASN A 55 18.69 9.33 -2.96
N TYR A 56 17.48 9.52 -2.41
CA TYR A 56 17.19 9.22 -1.01
C TYR A 56 17.12 7.71 -0.75
N ILE A 57 17.99 7.19 0.13
CA ILE A 57 18.17 5.75 0.36
C ILE A 57 16.83 5.01 0.64
N PRO A 58 15.94 5.48 1.54
CA PRO A 58 14.67 4.80 1.79
C PRO A 58 13.74 4.72 0.58
N ASN A 59 13.79 5.70 -0.33
CA ASN A 59 13.02 5.66 -1.57
C ASN A 59 13.56 4.59 -2.53
N GLN A 60 14.88 4.43 -2.60
CA GLN A 60 15.53 3.35 -3.37
C GLN A 60 15.25 1.96 -2.81
N VAL A 61 15.15 1.83 -1.47
CA VAL A 61 14.64 0.61 -0.85
C VAL A 61 13.17 0.41 -1.23
N TYR A 62 12.32 1.43 -1.17
CA TYR A 62 10.88 1.26 -1.45
C TYR A 62 10.60 0.70 -2.85
N ILE A 63 11.29 1.15 -3.89
CA ILE A 63 11.12 0.67 -5.28
C ILE A 63 11.94 -0.60 -5.60
N GLY A 64 12.71 -1.13 -4.65
CA GLY A 64 13.42 -2.41 -4.77
C GLY A 64 14.82 -2.36 -5.40
N ASN A 65 15.46 -1.18 -5.49
CA ASN A 65 16.85 -1.07 -5.94
C ASN A 65 17.85 -1.43 -4.83
N MET A 66 17.44 -1.26 -3.58
CA MET A 66 18.17 -1.69 -2.40
C MET A 66 17.29 -2.59 -1.54
N ARG A 67 17.93 -3.38 -0.68
CA ARG A 67 17.21 -4.22 0.27
C ARG A 67 17.09 -3.53 1.62
N PRO A 68 16.04 -3.82 2.42
CA PRO A 68 15.89 -3.28 3.77
C PRO A 68 17.09 -3.54 4.68
N GLU A 69 17.75 -4.70 4.52
CA GLU A 69 18.94 -5.05 5.30
C GLU A 69 20.13 -4.12 5.02
N ASP A 70 20.20 -3.53 3.82
CA ASP A 70 21.30 -2.64 3.43
C ASP A 70 21.31 -1.34 4.23
N LEU A 71 20.17 -0.94 4.81
CA LEU A 71 20.04 0.25 5.65
C LEU A 71 20.93 0.20 6.90
N GLU A 72 21.30 -1.00 7.37
CA GLU A 72 22.22 -1.16 8.51
C GLU A 72 23.65 -0.68 8.19
N ASN A 73 23.99 -0.58 6.90
CA ASN A 73 25.29 -0.10 6.46
C ASN A 73 25.39 1.43 6.46
N TYR A 74 24.29 2.15 6.72
CA TYR A 74 24.22 3.61 6.70
C TYR A 74 23.81 4.17 8.06
N GLU A 75 24.59 5.13 8.56
CA GLU A 75 24.27 5.81 9.82
C GLU A 75 23.05 6.75 9.64
N GLN A 76 22.09 6.67 10.56
CA GLN A 76 20.94 7.59 10.60
C GLN A 76 21.34 8.98 11.11
N PRO A 77 20.67 10.06 10.65
CA PRO A 77 19.59 10.05 9.67
C PRO A 77 20.09 9.82 8.24
N TRP A 78 19.22 9.42 7.31
CA TRP A 78 19.63 9.17 5.91
C TRP A 78 19.40 10.35 4.98
N TYR A 79 18.58 11.33 5.37
CA TYR A 79 18.25 12.46 4.49
C TYR A 79 19.45 13.31 4.07
N ASP A 80 20.57 13.23 4.80
CA ASP A 80 21.82 13.91 4.51
C ASP A 80 22.87 13.00 3.83
N LYS A 81 22.48 11.79 3.43
CA LYS A 81 23.33 10.75 2.81
C LYS A 81 22.68 10.25 1.51
N LEU A 82 22.73 11.09 0.49
CA LEU A 82 22.23 10.74 -0.84
C LEU A 82 23.11 9.66 -1.48
N LEU A 83 22.47 8.71 -2.17
CA LEU A 83 23.15 7.72 -3.00
C LEU A 83 23.67 8.38 -4.26
N GLU A 84 24.86 7.96 -4.69
CA GLU A 84 25.36 8.27 -6.02
C GLU A 84 24.73 7.32 -7.04
N ASP A 85 24.45 7.81 -8.26
CA ASP A 85 23.93 7.02 -9.38
C ASP A 85 22.61 6.27 -9.10
N ALA A 86 21.74 6.81 -8.24
CA ALA A 86 20.43 6.21 -8.01
C ALA A 86 19.53 6.34 -9.25
N SER A 87 18.59 5.40 -9.38
CA SER A 87 17.68 5.31 -10.52
C SER A 87 16.25 5.61 -10.10
N ARG A 88 15.50 6.33 -10.95
CA ARG A 88 14.04 6.45 -10.78
C ARG A 88 13.32 5.13 -11.05
N ASP A 89 13.88 4.28 -11.91
CA ASP A 89 13.38 2.93 -12.17
C ASP A 89 13.89 1.94 -11.13
N GLY A 90 12.97 1.14 -10.60
CA GLY A 90 13.23 0.10 -9.62
C GLY A 90 12.81 -1.29 -10.08
N LYS A 91 13.23 -2.30 -9.30
CA LYS A 91 12.82 -3.69 -9.48
C LYS A 91 11.31 -3.89 -9.33
N PHE A 92 10.71 -3.24 -8.34
CA PHE A 92 9.28 -3.35 -8.05
C PHE A 92 8.43 -2.22 -8.63
N GLY A 93 9.03 -1.12 -9.06
CA GLY A 93 8.27 -0.02 -9.65
C GLY A 93 9.16 1.15 -10.03
N GLU A 94 8.75 2.37 -9.68
CA GLU A 94 9.45 3.59 -10.07
C GLU A 94 9.15 4.77 -9.14
N ILE A 95 9.94 5.84 -9.32
CA ILE A 95 9.70 7.19 -8.78
C ILE A 95 9.34 8.11 -9.95
N MET A 96 8.11 8.62 -9.98
CA MET A 96 7.63 9.53 -11.01
C MET A 96 7.76 11.00 -10.56
N PRO A 97 8.22 11.93 -11.41
CA PRO A 97 8.24 13.36 -11.09
C PRO A 97 6.83 13.98 -11.14
N GLU A 98 6.69 15.15 -10.51
CA GLU A 98 5.40 15.78 -10.28
C GLU A 98 4.66 16.16 -11.57
N ASP A 99 5.38 16.64 -12.59
CA ASP A 99 4.80 17.06 -13.86
C ASP A 99 4.20 15.91 -14.66
N GLU A 100 4.94 14.81 -14.82
CA GLU A 100 4.44 13.57 -15.41
C GLU A 100 3.21 13.08 -14.65
N PHE A 101 3.25 13.19 -13.32
CA PHE A 101 2.13 12.78 -12.48
C PHE A 101 0.90 13.69 -12.60
N ILE A 102 1.05 15.01 -12.75
CA ILE A 102 -0.07 15.91 -13.06
C ILE A 102 -0.70 15.51 -14.41
N GLY A 103 0.13 15.14 -15.39
CA GLY A 103 -0.34 14.54 -16.64
C GLY A 103 -1.13 13.24 -16.40
N LEU A 104 -0.65 12.35 -15.54
CA LEU A 104 -1.35 11.12 -15.17
C LEU A 104 -2.65 11.39 -14.41
N VAL A 105 -2.73 12.44 -13.59
CA VAL A 105 -3.96 12.90 -12.93
C VAL A 105 -4.99 13.35 -13.97
N LYS A 106 -4.57 14.10 -15.00
CA LYS A 106 -5.41 14.46 -16.14
C LYS A 106 -5.87 13.22 -16.93
N ILE A 107 -5.00 12.23 -17.11
CA ILE A 107 -5.38 10.95 -17.72
C ILE A 107 -6.37 10.21 -16.82
N ALA A 108 -6.23 10.21 -15.50
CA ALA A 108 -7.12 9.49 -14.59
C ALA A 108 -8.55 10.06 -14.57
N ASP A 109 -8.71 11.33 -14.89
CA ASP A 109 -9.97 12.06 -14.88
C ASP A 109 -10.95 11.63 -15.99
N ALA A 110 -12.04 10.98 -15.58
CA ALA A 110 -13.11 10.51 -16.46
C ALA A 110 -14.18 11.58 -16.74
N PHE A 111 -14.22 12.66 -15.96
CA PHE A 111 -15.32 13.63 -15.96
C PHE A 111 -14.91 15.02 -16.47
N ASP A 112 -13.70 15.15 -17.02
CA ASP A 112 -13.15 16.40 -17.54
C ASP A 112 -13.14 17.52 -16.49
N LEU A 113 -12.84 17.16 -15.25
CA LEU A 113 -12.66 18.02 -14.08
C LEU A 113 -11.30 18.71 -14.08
N VAL A 114 -10.25 18.03 -14.53
CA VAL A 114 -8.89 18.56 -14.57
C VAL A 114 -8.71 19.41 -15.82
N LYS A 115 -8.24 20.63 -15.66
CA LYS A 115 -7.97 21.59 -16.74
C LYS A 115 -6.51 22.00 -16.64
N LEU A 116 -5.75 21.79 -17.71
CA LEU A 116 -4.32 22.10 -17.78
C LEU A 116 -4.11 23.11 -18.90
N THR A 117 -3.14 24.02 -18.76
CA THR A 117 -2.82 24.95 -19.85
C THR A 117 -2.36 24.18 -21.09
N GLU A 118 -2.55 24.76 -22.27
CA GLU A 118 -2.05 24.16 -23.52
C GLU A 118 -0.54 23.89 -23.45
N GLU A 119 0.24 24.87 -22.99
CA GLU A 119 1.70 24.76 -22.85
C GLU A 119 2.13 23.62 -21.92
N PHE A 120 1.52 23.54 -20.73
CA PHE A 120 1.86 22.48 -19.79
C PHE A 120 1.43 21.11 -20.31
N THR A 121 0.25 21.03 -20.95
CA THR A 121 -0.26 19.78 -21.55
C THR A 121 0.66 19.27 -22.66
N GLU A 122 1.19 20.15 -23.51
CA GLU A 122 2.16 19.80 -24.56
C GLU A 122 3.49 19.31 -23.95
N SER A 123 3.98 19.98 -22.91
CA SER A 123 5.20 19.59 -22.18
C SER A 123 5.10 18.18 -21.58
N VAL A 124 4.05 17.91 -20.78
CA VAL A 124 3.89 16.59 -20.15
C VAL A 124 3.52 15.50 -21.15
N ARG A 125 2.85 15.84 -22.26
CA ARG A 125 2.59 14.89 -23.35
C ARG A 125 3.88 14.34 -23.93
N ALA A 126 4.87 15.18 -24.19
CA ALA A 126 6.16 14.75 -24.75
C ALA A 126 6.88 13.77 -23.81
N LYS A 127 6.86 14.04 -22.50
CA LYS A 127 7.47 13.16 -21.48
C LYS A 127 6.73 11.83 -21.34
N LEU A 128 5.39 11.89 -21.29
CA LEU A 128 4.55 10.70 -21.15
C LEU A 128 4.55 9.81 -22.40
N GLU A 129 4.79 10.36 -23.59
CA GLU A 129 4.99 9.58 -24.82
C GLU A 129 6.26 8.72 -24.79
N GLU A 130 7.30 9.18 -24.09
CA GLU A 130 8.54 8.43 -23.86
C GLU A 130 8.44 7.44 -22.69
N HIS A 131 7.40 7.56 -21.85
CA HIS A 131 7.22 6.72 -20.67
C HIS A 131 6.80 5.29 -21.07
N PRO A 132 7.56 4.24 -20.69
CA PRO A 132 7.36 2.88 -21.22
C PRO A 132 6.01 2.24 -20.87
N LEU A 133 5.36 2.75 -19.82
CA LEU A 133 4.07 2.24 -19.32
C LEU A 133 2.84 3.01 -19.82
N ILE A 134 3.03 4.13 -20.50
CA ILE A 134 1.92 4.97 -20.97
C ILE A 134 1.70 4.68 -22.46
N ASN A 135 0.59 4.02 -22.77
CA ASN A 135 0.25 3.68 -24.15
C ASN A 135 -0.56 4.80 -24.84
N ASP A 136 -0.76 4.66 -26.16
CA ASP A 136 -1.53 5.61 -26.97
C ASP A 136 -2.95 5.87 -26.46
N GLU A 137 -3.60 4.84 -25.88
CA GLU A 137 -4.96 4.95 -25.34
C GLU A 137 -5.00 5.87 -24.11
N LEU A 138 -4.04 5.73 -23.19
CA LEU A 138 -3.88 6.62 -22.05
C LEU A 138 -3.48 8.02 -22.50
N LEU A 139 -2.50 8.13 -23.41
CA LEU A 139 -1.98 9.41 -23.89
C LEU A 139 -3.02 10.25 -24.64
N ALA A 140 -3.98 9.60 -25.31
CA ALA A 140 -5.11 10.28 -25.97
C ALA A 140 -5.98 11.07 -24.98
N ARG A 141 -6.00 10.71 -23.69
CA ARG A 141 -6.86 11.33 -22.67
C ARG A 141 -6.35 12.68 -22.16
N LEU A 142 -5.09 13.02 -22.39
CA LEU A 142 -4.52 14.34 -22.05
C LEU A 142 -5.21 15.50 -22.79
N LYS A 143 -5.70 15.26 -24.01
CA LYS A 143 -6.26 16.29 -24.92
C LYS A 143 -5.24 17.42 -25.20
N LYS A 144 -5.69 18.58 -25.69
CA LYS A 144 -4.82 19.71 -26.10
C LYS A 144 -4.44 20.65 -24.94
N GLY A 145 -5.25 20.69 -23.88
CA GLY A 145 -5.20 21.73 -22.85
C GLY A 145 -6.25 22.83 -23.08
N ASP A 146 -6.35 23.76 -22.14
CA ASP A 146 -7.32 24.85 -22.09
C ASP A 146 -6.58 26.21 -22.01
N GLU A 147 -7.26 27.31 -22.38
CA GLU A 147 -6.68 28.66 -22.31
C GLU A 147 -6.49 29.11 -20.86
N LEU A 148 -5.37 29.80 -20.56
CA LEU A 148 -5.06 30.28 -19.21
C LEU A 148 -6.19 31.12 -18.60
N VAL A 149 -6.79 32.01 -19.41
CA VAL A 149 -7.88 32.89 -18.98
C VAL A 149 -9.13 32.12 -18.52
N ASP A 150 -9.40 30.96 -19.13
CA ASP A 150 -10.54 30.13 -18.75
C ASP A 150 -10.25 29.40 -17.43
N ILE A 151 -9.00 28.97 -17.22
CA ILE A 151 -8.55 28.34 -15.97
C ILE A 151 -8.59 29.35 -14.82
N GLU A 152 -8.08 30.56 -15.00
CA GLU A 152 -8.17 31.66 -14.02
C GLU A 152 -9.63 31.93 -13.63
N LYS A 153 -10.52 31.99 -14.62
CA LYS A 153 -11.96 32.16 -14.39
C LYS A 153 -12.57 31.01 -13.57
N LEU A 154 -12.18 29.76 -13.81
CA LEU A 154 -12.65 28.61 -13.03
C LEU A 154 -12.21 28.70 -11.56
N ILE A 155 -11.00 29.17 -11.31
CA ILE A 155 -10.45 29.35 -9.97
C ILE A 155 -11.19 30.51 -9.26
N ASP A 156 -11.19 31.69 -9.87
CA ASP A 156 -11.67 32.92 -9.25
C ASP A 156 -13.20 32.98 -9.09
N GLU A 157 -13.95 32.46 -10.07
CA GLU A 157 -15.42 32.57 -10.10
C GLU A 157 -16.15 31.28 -9.70
N GLN A 158 -15.53 30.11 -9.87
CA GLN A 158 -16.22 28.81 -9.72
C GLN A 158 -15.65 27.93 -8.61
N GLY A 159 -14.61 28.39 -7.91
CA GLY A 159 -14.02 27.67 -6.78
C GLY A 159 -13.32 26.38 -7.20
N ALA A 160 -12.67 26.38 -8.37
CA ALA A 160 -11.74 25.34 -8.75
C ALA A 160 -10.46 25.43 -7.88
N GLU A 161 -9.85 24.28 -7.63
CA GLU A 161 -8.58 24.17 -6.89
C GLU A 161 -7.43 24.30 -7.90
N ALA A 162 -6.55 25.28 -7.72
CA ALA A 162 -5.42 25.48 -8.63
C ALA A 162 -4.38 24.35 -8.51
N ILE A 163 -3.77 24.01 -9.64
CA ILE A 163 -2.65 23.06 -9.75
C ILE A 163 -1.39 23.88 -10.04
N TYR A 164 -0.34 23.62 -9.26
CA TYR A 164 0.93 24.31 -9.37
C TYR A 164 2.05 23.33 -9.77
N TYR A 165 3.01 23.84 -10.52
CA TYR A 165 4.28 23.17 -10.84
C TYR A 165 5.36 24.24 -11.03
N GLU A 166 6.51 24.07 -10.39
CA GLU A 166 7.61 25.05 -10.32
C GLU A 166 7.13 26.42 -9.82
N ASN A 167 6.19 26.43 -8.86
CA ASN A 167 5.49 27.62 -8.35
C ASN A 167 4.61 28.38 -9.37
N GLU A 168 4.40 27.85 -10.58
CA GLU A 168 3.51 28.44 -11.58
C GLU A 168 2.17 27.72 -11.62
N MET A 169 1.08 28.47 -11.84
CA MET A 169 -0.25 27.86 -12.02
C MET A 169 -0.33 27.23 -13.40
N VAL A 170 -0.42 25.90 -13.44
CA VAL A 170 -0.44 25.10 -14.68
C VAL A 170 -1.80 24.51 -15.00
N GLY A 171 -2.77 24.68 -14.08
CA GLY A 171 -4.10 24.13 -14.24
C GLY A 171 -5.02 24.32 -13.04
N CYS A 172 -6.16 23.64 -13.07
CA CYS A 172 -7.08 23.54 -11.94
C CYS A 172 -7.88 22.23 -11.97
N VAL A 173 -8.40 21.85 -10.81
CA VAL A 173 -9.43 20.82 -10.66
C VAL A 173 -10.77 21.50 -10.36
N LYS A 174 -11.77 21.28 -11.21
CA LYS A 174 -13.12 21.79 -10.99
C LYS A 174 -13.83 21.04 -9.86
N ARG A 175 -14.76 21.71 -9.19
CA ARG A 175 -15.77 21.05 -8.37
C ARG A 175 -16.71 20.20 -9.25
N GLY A 176 -17.15 19.07 -8.72
CA GLY A 176 -18.12 18.18 -9.37
C GLY A 176 -19.57 18.54 -9.06
N HIS A 177 -19.80 19.40 -8.05
CA HIS A 177 -21.11 19.86 -7.65
C HIS A 177 -21.04 21.21 -6.92
N ASP A 178 -22.10 22.02 -7.01
CA ASP A 178 -22.10 23.39 -6.47
C ASP A 178 -22.13 23.46 -4.93
N VAL A 179 -22.72 22.47 -4.27
CA VAL A 179 -22.94 22.48 -2.81
C VAL A 179 -22.46 21.22 -2.10
N ASP A 180 -22.02 20.19 -2.84
CA ASP A 180 -21.61 18.94 -2.21
C ASP A 180 -20.14 19.02 -1.81
N VAL A 181 -19.89 19.04 -0.50
CA VAL A 181 -18.54 19.09 0.04
C VAL A 181 -17.69 17.87 -0.37
N ASN A 182 -18.30 16.71 -0.61
CA ASN A 182 -17.61 15.49 -1.04
C ASN A 182 -17.28 15.51 -2.54
N LEU A 183 -17.88 16.45 -3.29
CA LEU A 183 -17.57 16.74 -4.69
C LEU A 183 -16.99 18.16 -4.85
N SER A 184 -16.39 18.69 -3.78
CA SER A 184 -15.60 19.92 -3.85
C SER A 184 -14.33 19.69 -4.66
N ALA A 185 -13.76 20.77 -5.21
CA ALA A 185 -12.53 20.70 -5.98
C ALA A 185 -11.37 20.04 -5.20
N HIS A 186 -11.22 20.41 -3.93
CA HIS A 186 -10.23 19.83 -3.01
C HIS A 186 -10.39 18.31 -2.86
N VAL A 187 -11.59 17.82 -2.54
CA VAL A 187 -11.85 16.37 -2.35
C VAL A 187 -11.67 15.61 -3.67
N LEU A 188 -12.09 16.20 -4.79
CA LEU A 188 -11.92 15.57 -6.10
C LEU A 188 -10.46 15.52 -6.53
N PHE A 189 -9.65 16.55 -6.22
CA PHE A 189 -8.22 16.53 -6.47
C PHE A 189 -7.57 15.40 -5.66
N GLU A 190 -7.82 15.30 -4.36
CA GLU A 190 -7.28 14.23 -3.51
C GLU A 190 -7.68 12.83 -4.01
N ASN A 191 -8.95 12.63 -4.38
CA ASN A 191 -9.43 11.39 -5.00
C ASN A 191 -8.70 11.09 -6.33
N LEU A 192 -8.46 12.10 -7.17
CA LEU A 192 -7.76 11.91 -8.45
C LEU A 192 -6.28 11.56 -8.25
N VAL A 193 -5.61 12.14 -7.24
CA VAL A 193 -4.23 11.78 -6.87
C VAL A 193 -4.16 10.33 -6.38
N CYS A 194 -5.10 9.92 -5.53
CA CYS A 194 -5.21 8.52 -5.08
C CYS A 194 -5.46 7.57 -6.25
N LYS A 195 -6.37 7.92 -7.16
CA LYS A 195 -6.64 7.12 -8.36
C LYS A 195 -5.42 7.04 -9.28
N ALA A 196 -4.77 8.16 -9.58
CA ALA A 196 -3.64 8.24 -10.51
C ALA A 196 -2.42 7.45 -9.99
N SER A 197 -2.08 7.60 -8.71
CA SER A 197 -0.99 6.83 -8.10
C SER A 197 -1.32 5.34 -7.98
N GLY A 198 -2.59 4.98 -7.77
CA GLY A 198 -3.06 3.60 -7.86
C GLY A 198 -2.95 3.02 -9.29
N ILE A 199 -3.26 3.81 -10.32
CA ILE A 199 -3.05 3.39 -11.73
C ILE A 199 -1.57 3.13 -12.00
N LEU A 200 -0.69 4.04 -11.55
CA LEU A 200 0.76 3.87 -11.70
C LEU A 200 1.26 2.57 -11.05
N ALA A 201 0.76 2.25 -9.85
CA ALA A 201 1.05 0.99 -9.19
C ALA A 201 0.55 -0.22 -9.99
N GLY A 202 -0.68 -0.14 -10.53
CA GLY A 202 -1.25 -1.20 -11.38
C GLY A 202 -0.46 -1.44 -12.67
N LEU A 203 -0.05 -0.37 -13.35
CA LEU A 203 0.80 -0.43 -14.55
C LEU A 203 2.16 -1.08 -14.24
N ASN A 204 2.78 -0.69 -13.13
CA ASN A 204 4.04 -1.30 -12.68
C ASN A 204 3.86 -2.77 -12.26
N LEU A 205 2.74 -3.14 -11.65
CA LEU A 205 2.44 -4.54 -11.34
C LEU A 205 2.48 -5.40 -12.61
N ILE A 206 1.81 -4.94 -13.68
CA ILE A 206 1.78 -5.63 -14.97
C ILE A 206 3.16 -5.66 -15.61
N ALA A 207 3.89 -4.55 -15.60
CA ALA A 207 5.18 -4.45 -16.28
C ALA A 207 6.31 -5.24 -15.60
N LYS A 208 6.27 -5.35 -14.26
CA LYS A 208 7.34 -5.95 -13.46
C LYS A 208 7.08 -7.42 -13.12
N ASN A 209 5.94 -8.00 -13.52
CA ASN A 209 5.55 -9.37 -13.19
C ASN A 209 4.96 -10.10 -14.40
N ASP A 210 5.13 -11.42 -14.45
CA ASP A 210 4.65 -12.25 -15.57
C ASP A 210 3.24 -12.80 -15.30
N PHE A 211 2.23 -12.07 -15.77
CA PHE A 211 0.84 -12.52 -15.82
C PHE A 211 0.03 -11.75 -16.87
N ASN A 212 -1.09 -12.32 -17.30
CA ASN A 212 -2.03 -11.63 -18.17
C ASN A 212 -3.00 -10.78 -17.33
N PRO A 213 -3.07 -9.45 -17.52
CA PRO A 213 -4.00 -8.59 -16.76
C PRO A 213 -5.47 -8.92 -16.99
N ASP A 214 -5.82 -9.52 -18.14
CA ASP A 214 -7.19 -9.98 -18.42
C ASP A 214 -7.59 -11.19 -17.57
N ASP A 215 -6.65 -11.87 -16.91
CA ASP A 215 -6.94 -13.00 -16.02
C ASP A 215 -7.30 -12.56 -14.59
N VAL A 216 -7.27 -11.25 -14.30
CA VAL A 216 -7.64 -10.70 -12.99
C VAL A 216 -9.16 -10.60 -12.87
N ASP A 217 -9.72 -11.26 -11.85
CA ASP A 217 -11.17 -11.33 -11.65
C ASP A 217 -11.69 -10.25 -10.69
N TYR A 218 -10.86 -9.85 -9.72
CA TYR A 218 -11.27 -8.95 -8.65
C TYR A 218 -10.16 -8.01 -8.21
N ILE A 219 -10.52 -6.76 -7.88
CA ILE A 219 -9.63 -5.77 -7.29
C ILE A 219 -10.14 -5.40 -5.89
N ILE A 220 -9.24 -5.40 -4.91
CA ILE A 220 -9.47 -4.80 -3.59
C ILE A 220 -8.60 -3.56 -3.48
N GLU A 221 -9.20 -2.39 -3.43
CA GLU A 221 -8.47 -1.15 -3.19
C GLU A 221 -8.45 -0.83 -1.70
N CYS A 222 -7.34 -0.29 -1.17
CA CYS A 222 -7.14 -0.19 0.28
C CYS A 222 -6.45 1.09 0.79
N SER A 223 -6.56 2.19 0.06
CA SER A 223 -6.13 3.52 0.50
C SER A 223 -7.00 4.07 1.64
N GLU A 224 -6.69 5.30 2.07
CA GLU A 224 -7.45 6.00 3.10
C GLU A 224 -8.66 6.79 2.55
N GLU A 225 -8.73 6.97 1.23
CA GLU A 225 -9.69 7.89 0.61
C GLU A 225 -11.08 7.26 0.43
N ALA A 226 -12.15 8.04 0.64
CA ALA A 226 -13.51 7.56 0.43
C ALA A 226 -14.20 8.42 -0.63
N CYS A 227 -14.39 7.87 -1.83
CA CYS A 227 -15.07 8.59 -2.90
C CYS A 227 -16.59 8.36 -2.85
N GLY A 228 -17.36 9.38 -3.23
CA GLY A 228 -18.81 9.37 -3.21
C GLY A 228 -19.39 10.76 -2.99
N ASP A 229 -20.68 10.92 -3.27
CA ASP A 229 -21.40 12.16 -3.01
C ASP A 229 -21.90 12.24 -1.56
N MET A 230 -22.60 13.32 -1.21
CA MET A 230 -23.16 13.54 0.13
C MET A 230 -24.15 12.46 0.59
N ASN A 231 -24.76 11.72 -0.35
CA ASN A 231 -25.74 10.68 -0.07
C ASN A 231 -25.08 9.31 0.07
N GLN A 232 -23.94 9.08 -0.59
CA GLN A 232 -23.25 7.80 -0.71
C GLN A 232 -21.75 7.92 -0.44
N ARG A 233 -21.36 8.53 0.68
CA ARG A 233 -19.95 8.67 1.07
C ARG A 233 -19.28 7.29 1.17
N GLY A 234 -18.19 7.09 0.43
CA GLY A 234 -17.50 5.80 0.33
C GLY A 234 -18.25 4.74 -0.48
N GLY A 235 -19.33 5.12 -1.18
CA GLY A 235 -20.05 4.26 -2.12
C GLY A 235 -19.50 4.32 -3.55
N GLY A 236 -18.64 5.30 -3.85
CA GLY A 236 -17.80 5.27 -5.05
C GLY A 236 -16.75 4.17 -4.93
N ASN A 237 -16.22 3.70 -6.07
CA ASN A 237 -15.39 2.51 -6.14
C ASN A 237 -14.04 2.83 -6.77
N PHE A 238 -13.02 3.05 -5.93
CA PHE A 238 -11.66 3.30 -6.39
C PHE A 238 -11.10 2.08 -7.12
N ALA A 239 -11.30 0.88 -6.58
CA ALA A 239 -10.82 -0.37 -7.16
C ALA A 239 -11.16 -0.48 -8.65
N LYS A 240 -12.42 -0.27 -9.00
CA LYS A 240 -12.92 -0.34 -10.37
C LYS A 240 -12.42 0.84 -11.22
N SER A 241 -12.36 2.03 -10.63
CA SER A 241 -11.87 3.22 -11.35
C SER A 241 -10.39 3.09 -11.72
N ILE A 242 -9.58 2.45 -10.88
CA ILE A 242 -8.17 2.17 -11.13
C ILE A 242 -8.06 1.02 -12.15
N ALA A 243 -8.84 -0.05 -11.97
CA ALA A 243 -8.85 -1.22 -12.85
C ALA A 243 -9.05 -0.87 -14.33
N GLU A 244 -9.99 0.03 -14.59
CA GLU A 244 -10.33 0.54 -15.92
C GLU A 244 -9.10 1.03 -16.69
N LEU A 245 -8.17 1.72 -16.00
CA LEU A 245 -7.05 2.42 -16.63
C LEU A 245 -5.71 1.72 -16.44
N ALA A 246 -5.59 0.90 -15.40
CA ALA A 246 -4.46 -0.01 -15.24
C ALA A 246 -4.53 -1.21 -16.22
N GLY A 247 -5.71 -1.50 -16.79
CA GLY A 247 -5.88 -2.54 -17.81
C GLY A 247 -6.45 -3.88 -17.30
N PHE A 248 -7.02 -3.92 -16.09
CA PHE A 248 -7.67 -5.11 -15.53
C PHE A 248 -9.12 -5.26 -16.03
N LYS A 249 -9.30 -5.47 -17.34
CA LYS A 249 -10.58 -5.30 -18.05
C LYS A 249 -11.71 -6.23 -17.59
N ASN A 250 -11.35 -7.43 -17.14
CA ASN A 250 -12.32 -8.44 -16.70
C ASN A 250 -12.63 -8.36 -15.19
N ALA A 251 -11.95 -7.48 -14.46
CA ALA A 251 -12.10 -7.40 -13.03
C ALA A 251 -13.34 -6.60 -12.60
N THR A 252 -14.00 -7.08 -11.55
CA THR A 252 -14.84 -6.24 -10.68
C THR A 252 -14.06 -5.86 -9.42
N GLY A 253 -14.63 -5.15 -8.47
CA GLY A 253 -13.86 -4.79 -7.27
C GLY A 253 -14.64 -4.04 -6.20
N SER A 254 -14.00 -3.85 -5.05
CA SER A 254 -14.49 -3.04 -3.94
C SER A 254 -13.34 -2.45 -3.12
N ASP A 255 -13.67 -1.49 -2.27
CA ASP A 255 -12.71 -0.78 -1.44
C ASP A 255 -12.75 -1.33 0.01
N THR A 256 -11.59 -1.43 0.64
CA THR A 256 -11.42 -1.85 2.05
C THR A 256 -10.74 -0.73 2.83
N ARG A 257 -11.39 -0.28 3.90
CA ARG A 257 -10.90 0.82 4.75
C ARG A 257 -10.58 0.32 6.15
N GLY A 258 -9.44 0.77 6.68
CA GLY A 258 -8.90 0.35 7.98
C GLY A 258 -7.65 1.14 8.39
N PHE A 259 -7.47 2.35 7.85
CA PHE A 259 -6.25 3.15 8.04
C PHE A 259 -4.98 2.36 7.66
N CYS A 260 -3.89 2.52 8.40
CA CYS A 260 -2.67 1.71 8.30
C CYS A 260 -2.89 0.17 8.37
N ALA A 261 -4.05 -0.34 8.84
CA ALA A 261 -4.33 -1.79 8.83
C ALA A 261 -4.99 -2.27 7.52
N ALA A 262 -5.51 -1.36 6.69
CA ALA A 262 -6.27 -1.70 5.49
C ALA A 262 -5.55 -2.64 4.53
N PRO A 263 -4.24 -2.49 4.25
CA PRO A 263 -3.54 -3.41 3.35
C PRO A 263 -3.48 -4.85 3.86
N ALA A 264 -3.24 -5.05 5.16
CA ALA A 264 -3.23 -6.39 5.74
C ALA A 264 -4.64 -7.00 5.76
N HIS A 265 -5.69 -6.19 5.98
CA HIS A 265 -7.08 -6.64 5.79
C HIS A 265 -7.34 -7.06 4.35
N ALA A 266 -6.97 -6.23 3.38
CA ALA A 266 -7.18 -6.50 1.96
C ALA A 266 -6.44 -7.77 1.51
N MET A 267 -5.22 -8.02 2.01
CA MET A 267 -4.51 -9.27 1.78
C MET A 267 -5.27 -10.49 2.33
N VAL A 268 -5.77 -10.43 3.57
CA VAL A 268 -6.54 -11.54 4.16
C VAL A 268 -7.84 -11.78 3.40
N LEU A 269 -8.53 -10.72 2.97
CA LEU A 269 -9.76 -10.80 2.18
C LEU A 269 -9.49 -11.42 0.81
N ALA A 270 -8.50 -10.91 0.07
CA ALA A 270 -8.09 -11.46 -1.22
C ALA A 270 -7.66 -12.93 -1.10
N ALA A 271 -6.86 -13.25 -0.09
CA ALA A 271 -6.42 -14.62 0.16
C ALA A 271 -7.60 -15.57 0.39
N SER A 272 -8.60 -15.11 1.15
CA SER A 272 -9.81 -15.87 1.45
C SER A 272 -10.71 -16.05 0.23
N LEU A 273 -10.88 -15.01 -0.60
CA LEU A 273 -11.67 -15.08 -1.83
C LEU A 273 -11.09 -16.09 -2.82
N VAL A 274 -9.75 -16.08 -2.97
CA VAL A 274 -9.04 -17.04 -3.82
C VAL A 274 -9.13 -18.45 -3.26
N GLN A 275 -8.85 -18.62 -1.97
CA GLN A 275 -8.91 -19.93 -1.32
C GLN A 275 -10.32 -20.54 -1.35
N ALA A 276 -11.36 -19.72 -1.32
CA ALA A 276 -12.75 -20.17 -1.47
C ALA A 276 -13.13 -20.56 -2.91
N GLY A 277 -12.27 -20.29 -3.89
CA GLY A 277 -12.55 -20.51 -5.31
C GLY A 277 -13.57 -19.53 -5.90
N THR A 278 -13.82 -18.39 -5.23
CA THR A 278 -14.72 -17.36 -5.74
C THR A 278 -14.08 -16.60 -6.90
N PHE A 279 -12.78 -16.34 -6.79
CA PHE A 279 -11.95 -15.71 -7.81
C PHE A 279 -10.62 -16.46 -7.91
N LYS A 280 -9.95 -16.41 -9.06
CA LYS A 280 -8.65 -17.05 -9.25
C LYS A 280 -7.50 -16.08 -9.00
N ASN A 281 -7.66 -14.85 -9.47
CA ASN A 281 -6.67 -13.79 -9.33
C ASN A 281 -7.34 -12.55 -8.74
N VAL A 282 -6.83 -12.12 -7.60
CA VAL A 282 -7.27 -10.90 -6.91
C VAL A 282 -6.08 -9.97 -6.77
N VAL A 283 -6.22 -8.73 -7.25
CA VAL A 283 -5.21 -7.70 -7.02
C VAL A 283 -5.62 -6.84 -5.84
N VAL A 284 -4.73 -6.73 -4.84
CA VAL A 284 -4.82 -5.71 -3.80
C VAL A 284 -4.04 -4.50 -4.29
N ILE A 285 -4.65 -3.32 -4.30
CA ILE A 285 -4.03 -2.11 -4.86
C ILE A 285 -4.28 -0.89 -3.98
N SER A 286 -3.37 0.09 -4.02
CA SER A 286 -3.55 1.36 -3.33
C SER A 286 -2.73 2.47 -3.98
N GLY A 287 -3.31 3.67 -4.02
CA GLY A 287 -2.60 4.92 -4.26
C GLY A 287 -2.55 5.77 -2.99
N GLY A 288 -1.84 6.89 -3.05
CA GLY A 288 -1.61 7.79 -1.91
C GLY A 288 -2.51 9.02 -1.92
N SER A 289 -2.40 9.85 -0.88
CA SER A 289 -3.25 11.01 -0.66
C SER A 289 -2.41 12.29 -0.50
N THR A 290 -2.93 13.40 -1.02
CA THR A 290 -2.34 14.72 -0.82
C THR A 290 -2.35 15.14 0.64
N ALA A 291 -3.34 14.71 1.42
CA ALA A 291 -3.49 15.08 2.83
C ALA A 291 -2.24 14.79 3.67
N LYS A 292 -1.47 13.75 3.32
CA LYS A 292 -0.27 13.33 4.04
C LYS A 292 1.00 14.08 3.64
N LEU A 293 0.96 14.84 2.54
CA LEU A 293 2.11 15.60 2.10
C LEU A 293 2.48 16.67 3.13
N GLY A 294 3.75 16.66 3.55
CA GLY A 294 4.31 17.54 4.56
C GLY A 294 3.58 17.50 5.91
N MET A 295 2.97 16.37 6.28
CA MET A 295 2.17 16.23 7.51
C MET A 295 2.97 16.65 8.77
N ASN A 296 4.24 16.25 8.88
CA ASN A 296 5.15 16.66 9.95
C ASN A 296 6.04 17.86 9.58
N GLY A 297 5.70 18.61 8.52
CA GLY A 297 6.58 19.64 7.98
C GLY A 297 6.98 20.75 8.95
N LYS A 298 6.11 21.11 9.91
CA LYS A 298 6.45 22.05 10.99
C LYS A 298 7.65 21.57 11.82
N ASN A 299 7.73 20.26 12.11
CA ASN A 299 8.83 19.67 12.85
C ASN A 299 10.11 19.63 12.01
N HIS A 300 10.00 19.30 10.72
CA HIS A 300 11.15 19.28 9.80
C HIS A 300 11.75 20.69 9.63
N VAL A 301 10.93 21.68 9.27
CA VAL A 301 11.37 23.08 9.12
C VAL A 301 11.94 23.61 10.44
N GLY A 302 11.28 23.34 11.56
CA GLY A 302 11.76 23.76 12.90
C GLY A 302 13.12 23.17 13.29
N LYS A 303 13.52 22.07 12.66
CA LYS A 303 14.80 21.38 12.89
C LYS A 303 15.84 21.60 11.78
N GLY A 304 15.54 22.44 10.78
CA GLY A 304 16.45 22.64 9.65
C GLY A 304 16.50 21.48 8.67
N MET A 305 15.51 20.58 8.69
CA MET A 305 15.47 19.38 7.86
C MET A 305 14.67 19.63 6.57
N PRO A 306 14.96 18.90 5.48
CA PRO A 306 14.07 18.86 4.33
C PRO A 306 12.72 18.23 4.71
N ILE A 307 11.66 18.54 3.95
CA ILE A 307 10.39 17.83 4.01
C ILE A 307 10.59 16.46 3.37
N LEU A 308 10.45 15.41 4.17
CA LEU A 308 10.58 14.03 3.69
C LEU A 308 9.24 13.36 3.36
N GLU A 309 8.15 14.06 3.62
CA GLU A 309 6.77 13.64 3.31
C GLU A 309 6.30 14.34 2.04
N ASP A 310 7.15 14.36 1.03
CA ASP A 310 6.99 14.99 -0.28
C ASP A 310 6.75 13.94 -1.38
N VAL A 311 6.41 12.72 -0.97
CA VAL A 311 6.08 11.62 -1.89
C VAL A 311 4.67 11.09 -1.65
N VAL A 312 3.94 10.88 -2.75
CA VAL A 312 2.72 10.06 -2.79
C VAL A 312 3.14 8.62 -3.10
N GLY A 313 2.75 7.68 -2.25
CA GLY A 313 3.14 6.28 -2.37
C GLY A 313 1.99 5.42 -2.86
N GLY A 314 2.30 4.42 -3.67
CA GLY A 314 1.36 3.40 -4.10
C GLY A 314 1.96 2.00 -4.05
N PHE A 315 1.11 0.99 -4.05
CA PHE A 315 1.52 -0.40 -4.18
C PHE A 315 0.43 -1.24 -4.83
N ALA A 316 0.82 -2.39 -5.39
CA ALA A 316 -0.13 -3.42 -5.77
C ALA A 316 0.45 -4.82 -5.51
N VAL A 317 -0.43 -5.79 -5.22
CA VAL A 317 -0.09 -7.18 -4.93
C VAL A 317 -1.05 -8.09 -5.70
N LEU A 318 -0.51 -8.99 -6.50
CA LEU A 318 -1.28 -10.06 -7.15
C LEU A 318 -1.34 -11.28 -6.24
N ILE A 319 -2.55 -11.64 -5.81
CA ILE A 319 -2.85 -12.85 -5.05
C ILE A 319 -3.57 -13.84 -5.97
N SER A 320 -3.02 -15.05 -6.09
CA SER A 320 -3.48 -16.06 -7.05
C SER A 320 -3.72 -17.41 -6.41
N GLU A 321 -4.38 -18.31 -7.14
CA GLU A 321 -4.43 -19.73 -6.81
C GLU A 321 -3.03 -20.31 -6.60
N ASN A 322 -2.94 -21.35 -5.77
CA ASN A 322 -1.67 -22.01 -5.49
C ASN A 322 -1.03 -22.59 -6.77
N ASP A 323 0.09 -22.01 -7.17
CA ASP A 323 0.88 -22.49 -8.31
C ASP A 323 1.95 -23.52 -7.93
N GLY A 324 2.13 -23.77 -6.64
CA GLY A 324 3.15 -24.67 -6.07
C GLY A 324 4.56 -24.08 -5.98
N VAL A 325 4.72 -22.78 -6.28
CA VAL A 325 6.01 -22.09 -6.33
C VAL A 325 6.00 -20.87 -5.43
N ASN A 326 5.05 -19.96 -5.62
CA ASN A 326 4.99 -18.69 -4.93
C ASN A 326 4.57 -18.86 -3.46
N PRO A 327 5.08 -18.04 -2.53
CA PRO A 327 4.79 -18.18 -1.10
C PRO A 327 3.30 -18.14 -0.80
N VAL A 328 2.87 -19.02 0.10
CA VAL A 328 1.48 -19.16 0.51
C VAL A 328 1.11 -18.16 1.60
N LEU A 329 -0.14 -17.70 1.57
CA LEU A 329 -0.77 -16.90 2.62
C LEU A 329 -1.48 -17.85 3.61
N ARG A 330 -0.91 -18.01 4.80
CA ARG A 330 -1.42 -18.89 5.86
C ARG A 330 -2.66 -18.29 6.54
N THR A 331 -3.82 -18.41 5.90
CA THR A 331 -5.11 -17.88 6.39
C THR A 331 -5.55 -18.51 7.73
N ASP A 332 -5.00 -19.66 8.11
CA ASP A 332 -5.16 -20.30 9.42
C ASP A 332 -4.38 -19.57 10.54
N LEU A 333 -3.29 -18.88 10.17
CA LEU A 333 -2.42 -18.11 11.07
C LEU A 333 -2.73 -16.60 11.05
N VAL A 334 -3.99 -16.22 10.80
CA VAL A 334 -4.40 -14.80 10.83
C VAL A 334 -4.57 -14.29 12.27
N GLY A 335 -3.75 -13.33 12.69
CA GLY A 335 -3.92 -12.63 13.96
C GLY A 335 -5.02 -11.57 13.83
N ARG A 336 -5.82 -11.35 14.88
CA ARG A 336 -6.98 -10.45 14.83
C ARG A 336 -7.10 -9.66 16.11
N HIS A 337 -7.06 -8.33 16.00
CA HIS A 337 -7.41 -7.46 17.12
C HIS A 337 -8.94 -7.39 17.25
N SER A 338 -9.50 -8.24 18.10
CA SER A 338 -10.95 -8.26 18.35
C SER A 338 -11.40 -7.08 19.20
N VAL A 339 -12.69 -6.70 19.11
CA VAL A 339 -13.31 -5.65 19.96
C VAL A 339 -13.07 -5.89 21.45
N GLY A 340 -13.00 -7.15 21.89
CA GLY A 340 -12.79 -7.54 23.29
C GLY A 340 -11.34 -7.55 23.75
N THR A 341 -10.36 -7.39 22.85
CA THR A 341 -8.92 -7.48 23.18
C THR A 341 -8.44 -6.34 24.10
N GLY A 342 -9.15 -5.21 24.07
CA GLY A 342 -8.70 -3.97 24.72
C GLY A 342 -7.62 -3.24 23.91
N SER A 343 -7.06 -2.17 24.47
CA SER A 343 -6.15 -1.25 23.77
C SER A 343 -4.73 -1.22 24.33
N SER A 344 -4.39 -2.09 25.29
CA SER A 344 -3.03 -2.15 25.81
C SER A 344 -2.07 -2.67 24.72
N PRO A 345 -0.86 -2.08 24.54
CA PRO A 345 0.09 -2.53 23.53
C PRO A 345 0.40 -4.03 23.59
N GLN A 346 0.51 -4.58 24.81
CA GLN A 346 0.76 -5.99 25.01
C GLN A 346 -0.41 -6.86 24.50
N ALA A 347 -1.65 -6.53 24.86
CA ALA A 347 -2.82 -7.31 24.42
C ALA A 347 -3.00 -7.26 22.90
N VAL A 348 -2.82 -6.08 22.29
CA VAL A 348 -2.86 -5.93 20.83
C VAL A 348 -1.79 -6.80 20.18
N MET A 349 -0.53 -6.71 20.63
CA MET A 349 0.56 -7.51 20.04
C MET A 349 0.39 -9.01 20.31
N SER A 350 -0.18 -9.42 21.44
CA SER A 350 -0.51 -10.83 21.68
C SER A 350 -1.54 -11.35 20.67
N ALA A 351 -2.62 -10.59 20.42
CA ALA A 351 -3.67 -10.98 19.48
C ALA A 351 -3.19 -11.02 18.01
N LEU A 352 -2.23 -10.15 17.67
CA LEU A 352 -1.69 -10.06 16.31
C LEU A 352 -0.50 -11.00 16.08
N VAL A 353 0.27 -11.36 17.11
CA VAL A 353 1.50 -12.14 16.93
C VAL A 353 1.41 -13.48 17.62
N THR A 354 1.16 -13.54 18.93
CA THR A 354 1.32 -14.80 19.66
C THR A 354 0.13 -15.73 19.50
N GLU A 355 -1.10 -15.22 19.53
CA GLU A 355 -2.31 -16.02 19.35
C GLU A 355 -2.38 -16.76 18.00
N PRO A 356 -2.05 -16.14 16.84
CA PRO A 356 -1.98 -16.91 15.60
C PRO A 356 -0.86 -17.95 15.59
N LEU A 357 0.29 -17.66 16.19
CA LEU A 357 1.39 -18.63 16.28
C LEU A 357 1.03 -19.83 17.16
N ASP A 358 0.34 -19.61 18.29
CA ASP A 358 -0.17 -20.67 19.16
C ASP A 358 -1.09 -21.64 18.41
N ARG A 359 -1.94 -21.14 17.52
CA ARG A 359 -2.80 -22.00 16.69
C ARG A 359 -2.01 -22.84 15.68
N GLY A 360 -0.85 -22.35 15.27
CA GLY A 360 0.08 -23.06 14.38
C GLY A 360 1.10 -23.92 15.10
N ASP A 361 1.08 -23.96 16.45
CA ASP A 361 2.11 -24.58 17.29
C ASP A 361 3.53 -24.05 16.99
N LEU A 362 3.62 -22.74 16.72
CA LEU A 362 4.84 -22.01 16.40
C LEU A 362 5.26 -21.10 17.56
N LYS A 363 6.56 -20.94 17.72
CA LYS A 363 7.17 -19.93 18.60
C LYS A 363 7.38 -18.62 17.86
N ILE A 364 7.57 -17.54 18.61
CA ILE A 364 7.98 -16.24 18.04
C ILE A 364 9.32 -16.37 17.29
N THR A 365 10.22 -17.24 17.73
CA THR A 365 11.51 -17.50 17.07
C THR A 365 11.41 -18.31 15.77
N ASP A 366 10.25 -18.91 15.48
CA ASP A 366 10.04 -19.69 14.26
C ASP A 366 9.62 -18.83 13.05
N ILE A 367 9.35 -17.54 13.29
CA ILE A 367 9.10 -16.55 12.23
C ILE A 367 10.41 -15.86 11.87
N ASP A 368 10.91 -16.02 10.65
CA ASP A 368 12.21 -15.47 10.27
C ASP A 368 12.21 -13.94 10.23
N LYS A 369 11.14 -13.32 9.74
CA LYS A 369 10.99 -11.85 9.68
C LYS A 369 9.62 -11.36 10.11
N TYR A 370 9.61 -10.28 10.89
CA TYR A 370 8.41 -9.53 11.23
C TYR A 370 8.38 -8.22 10.44
N SER A 371 7.36 -8.07 9.58
CA SER A 371 7.08 -6.79 8.92
C SER A 371 5.93 -6.12 9.66
N VAL A 372 6.27 -5.06 10.40
CA VAL A 372 5.37 -4.34 11.28
C VAL A 372 5.02 -2.98 10.65
N GLU A 373 4.73 -1.95 11.44
CA GLU A 373 4.61 -0.59 10.92
C GLU A 373 6.00 -0.09 10.46
N MET A 374 6.29 -0.20 9.15
CA MET A 374 7.62 0.04 8.55
C MET A 374 7.94 1.53 8.33
N GLN A 375 7.41 2.40 9.19
CA GLN A 375 7.57 3.85 9.07
C GLN A 375 9.05 4.25 9.10
N ASN A 376 9.44 5.13 8.19
CA ASN A 376 10.78 5.67 8.10
C ASN A 376 11.17 6.47 9.38
N PRO A 377 12.23 6.06 10.11
CA PRO A 377 12.74 6.78 11.28
C PRO A 377 13.18 8.22 11.03
N ASP A 378 13.64 8.55 9.82
CA ASP A 378 14.01 9.93 9.46
C ASP A 378 12.82 10.89 9.54
N VAL A 379 11.60 10.39 9.31
CA VAL A 379 10.37 11.17 9.39
C VAL A 379 9.81 11.18 10.82
N THR A 380 9.79 10.01 11.45
CA THR A 380 9.06 9.79 12.71
C THR A 380 9.84 10.26 13.95
N LYS A 381 11.17 10.13 13.98
CA LYS A 381 12.00 10.61 15.10
C LYS A 381 11.93 12.13 15.25
N PRO A 382 12.06 12.94 14.18
CA PRO A 382 11.88 14.39 14.29
C PRO A 382 10.47 14.81 14.71
N ALA A 383 9.43 14.05 14.34
CA ALA A 383 8.06 14.32 14.76
C ALA A 383 7.77 13.91 16.22
N GLY A 384 8.70 13.23 16.90
CA GLY A 384 8.54 12.77 18.29
C GLY A 384 7.85 11.42 18.43
N ALA A 385 7.53 10.73 17.33
CA ALA A 385 6.99 9.37 17.34
C ALA A 385 8.07 8.30 17.62
N GLY A 386 9.35 8.65 17.46
CA GLY A 386 10.47 7.75 17.73
C GLY A 386 10.68 6.74 16.61
N ASP A 387 11.29 5.60 16.93
CA ASP A 387 11.54 4.51 15.98
C ASP A 387 10.42 3.46 16.08
N VAL A 388 9.43 3.58 15.21
CA VAL A 388 8.20 2.78 15.27
C VAL A 388 8.47 1.28 15.01
N PRO A 389 9.23 0.87 13.98
CA PRO A 389 9.60 -0.54 13.81
C PRO A 389 10.37 -1.09 15.03
N ALA A 390 11.41 -0.38 15.50
CA ALA A 390 12.21 -0.86 16.64
C ALA A 390 11.38 -1.01 17.93
N ALA A 391 10.41 -0.12 18.17
CA ALA A 391 9.49 -0.24 19.31
C ALA A 391 8.62 -1.50 19.21
N ASN A 392 8.14 -1.82 18.01
CA ASN A 392 7.36 -3.03 17.75
C ASN A 392 8.19 -4.31 17.96
N TYR A 393 9.43 -4.37 17.45
CA TYR A 393 10.30 -5.55 17.66
C TYR A 393 10.64 -5.78 19.13
N LYS A 394 10.87 -4.71 19.90
CA LYS A 394 11.04 -4.81 21.35
C LYS A 394 9.81 -5.41 22.04
N MET A 395 8.61 -5.05 21.61
CA MET A 395 7.36 -5.61 22.16
C MET A 395 7.20 -7.09 21.80
N ILE A 396 7.49 -7.48 20.54
CA ILE A 396 7.46 -8.89 20.11
C ILE A 396 8.48 -9.73 20.90
N GLY A 397 9.72 -9.24 21.02
CA GLY A 397 10.76 -9.92 21.81
C GLY A 397 10.39 -10.03 23.28
N ALA A 398 9.79 -8.98 23.87
CA ALA A 398 9.30 -9.02 25.25
C ALA A 398 8.20 -10.07 25.45
N LEU A 399 7.27 -10.22 24.50
CA LEU A 399 6.28 -11.30 24.52
C LEU A 399 6.95 -12.68 24.43
N GLY A 400 8.02 -12.83 23.65
CA GLY A 400 8.80 -14.06 23.56
C GLY A 400 9.43 -14.44 24.91
N VAL A 401 9.99 -13.46 25.62
CA VAL A 401 10.52 -13.65 26.98
C VAL A 401 9.43 -14.06 27.96
N MET A 402 8.27 -13.41 27.91
CA MET A 402 7.14 -13.75 28.77
C MET A 402 6.63 -15.18 28.53
N ARG A 403 6.68 -15.64 27.29
CA ARG A 403 6.27 -16.99 26.87
C ARG A 403 7.34 -18.05 27.07
N LYS A 404 8.57 -17.66 27.43
CA LYS A 404 9.75 -18.52 27.50
C LYS A 404 10.14 -19.13 26.15
N ASP A 405 9.77 -18.46 25.06
CA ASP A 405 10.25 -18.76 23.71
C ASP A 405 11.67 -18.20 23.50
N LEU A 406 12.06 -17.20 24.30
CA LEU A 406 13.31 -16.44 24.23
C LEU A 406 13.81 -16.13 25.65
N GLU A 407 15.12 -16.15 25.90
CA GLU A 407 15.70 -15.63 27.13
C GLU A 407 15.88 -14.11 27.06
N ARG A 408 15.81 -13.41 28.20
CA ARG A 408 15.94 -11.94 28.24
C ARG A 408 17.24 -11.42 27.63
N ALA A 409 18.32 -12.20 27.73
CA ALA A 409 19.62 -11.85 27.19
C ALA A 409 19.67 -11.89 25.65
N GLU A 410 18.79 -12.65 25.01
CA GLU A 410 18.74 -12.86 23.56
C GLU A 410 17.92 -11.80 22.82
N MET A 411 17.32 -10.85 23.54
CA MET A 411 16.39 -9.86 22.97
C MET A 411 17.01 -8.97 21.90
N ASN A 412 18.29 -8.59 22.03
CA ASN A 412 18.96 -7.78 21.02
C ASN A 412 19.24 -8.59 19.74
N ASP A 413 19.66 -9.83 19.90
CA ASP A 413 19.91 -10.74 18.77
C ASP A 413 18.60 -11.06 18.05
N PHE A 414 17.50 -11.24 18.81
CA PHE A 414 16.16 -11.40 18.25
C PHE A 414 15.77 -10.19 17.39
N ILE A 415 15.92 -8.97 17.90
CA ILE A 415 15.57 -7.74 17.14
C ILE A 415 16.42 -7.64 15.87
N LYS A 416 17.71 -7.95 15.94
CA LYS A 416 18.60 -7.91 14.78
C LYS A 416 18.26 -8.97 13.74
N GLN A 417 17.97 -10.19 14.18
CA GLN A 417 17.70 -11.32 13.29
C GLN A 417 16.31 -11.22 12.65
N HIS A 418 15.28 -10.93 13.46
CA HIS A 418 13.89 -11.01 13.04
C HIS A 418 13.25 -9.65 12.69
N GLY A 419 13.89 -8.55 13.07
CA GLY A 419 13.48 -7.19 12.73
C GLY A 419 14.20 -6.65 11.49
N MET A 420 13.82 -5.41 11.13
CA MET A 420 14.37 -4.62 10.02
C MET A 420 14.27 -3.12 10.34
N GLN A 421 15.09 -2.27 9.72
CA GLN A 421 14.86 -0.82 9.79
C GLN A 421 13.61 -0.45 8.99
N GLY A 422 12.90 0.63 9.37
CA GLY A 422 11.78 1.16 8.59
C GLY A 422 12.27 2.07 7.46
N TRP A 423 11.57 2.05 6.32
CA TRP A 423 11.91 2.86 5.14
C TRP A 423 10.68 3.45 4.45
N ALA A 424 9.48 2.96 4.75
CA ALA A 424 8.28 3.32 4.03
C ALA A 424 7.92 4.80 4.27
N PRO A 425 7.53 5.53 3.21
CA PRO A 425 7.14 6.92 3.35
C PRO A 425 5.85 7.06 4.14
N THR A 426 5.57 8.28 4.62
CA THR A 426 4.36 8.55 5.39
C THR A 426 3.18 8.77 4.46
N GLN A 427 2.48 7.68 4.17
CA GLN A 427 1.24 7.66 3.42
C GLN A 427 0.32 6.67 4.10
N GLY A 428 -0.22 6.99 5.27
CA GLY A 428 -1.30 6.22 5.89
C GLY A 428 -1.16 4.69 5.84
N HIS A 429 -1.80 4.07 4.86
CA HIS A 429 -1.75 2.64 4.53
C HIS A 429 -0.38 2.09 4.06
N ILE A 430 0.48 2.88 3.41
CA ILE A 430 1.79 2.47 2.87
C ILE A 430 2.72 1.86 3.93
N PRO A 431 2.97 2.49 5.10
CA PRO A 431 3.83 1.89 6.12
C PRO A 431 3.19 0.74 6.91
N SER A 432 2.02 0.20 6.50
CA SER A 432 1.54 -1.12 6.96
C SER A 432 2.63 -2.17 6.71
N GLY A 433 2.64 -3.37 7.30
CA GLY A 433 3.72 -4.35 7.02
C GLY A 433 3.92 -4.77 5.54
N VAL A 434 3.09 -4.30 4.61
CA VAL A 434 3.05 -4.69 3.19
C VAL A 434 4.25 -4.27 2.32
N PRO A 435 4.99 -3.16 2.56
CA PRO A 435 6.19 -2.82 1.79
C PRO A 435 7.27 -3.90 1.80
N TYR A 436 7.29 -4.77 2.82
CA TYR A 436 8.23 -5.90 2.83
C TYR A 436 7.76 -7.08 1.98
N LEU A 437 6.50 -7.14 1.52
CA LEU A 437 5.93 -8.34 0.94
C LEU A 437 6.65 -8.82 -0.33
N GLY A 438 7.05 -7.89 -1.21
CA GLY A 438 7.84 -8.20 -2.41
C GLY A 438 9.21 -8.77 -2.06
N PHE A 439 9.89 -8.17 -1.09
CA PHE A 439 11.17 -8.67 -0.56
C PHE A 439 11.03 -10.05 0.11
N ALA A 440 10.02 -10.23 0.95
CA ALA A 440 9.71 -11.50 1.60
C ALA A 440 9.47 -12.59 0.55
N ARG A 441 8.76 -12.26 -0.53
CA ARG A 441 8.52 -13.19 -1.63
C ARG A 441 9.84 -13.63 -2.27
N GLU A 442 10.70 -12.70 -2.62
CA GLU A 442 12.01 -13.02 -3.20
C GLU A 442 12.88 -13.83 -2.26
N ASP A 443 12.94 -13.45 -1.00
CA ASP A 443 13.75 -14.14 0.01
C ASP A 443 13.29 -15.57 0.25
N ILE A 444 11.98 -15.81 0.20
CA ILE A 444 11.41 -17.15 0.30
C ILE A 444 11.73 -17.98 -0.96
N LEU A 445 11.59 -17.39 -2.15
CA LEU A 445 11.89 -18.05 -3.43
C LEU A 445 13.39 -18.38 -3.57
N GLU A 446 14.26 -17.51 -3.06
CA GLU A 446 15.71 -17.70 -3.01
C GLU A 446 16.15 -18.58 -1.82
N GLY A 447 15.25 -18.93 -0.91
CA GLY A 447 15.52 -19.76 0.26
C GLY A 447 16.32 -19.09 1.37
N LYS A 448 16.39 -17.74 1.37
CA LYS A 448 17.01 -16.92 2.43
C LYS A 448 16.20 -16.94 3.72
N ILE A 449 14.88 -16.93 3.60
CA ILE A 449 13.94 -17.10 4.72
C ILE A 449 12.90 -18.16 4.35
N LYS A 450 12.20 -18.70 5.36
CA LYS A 450 11.09 -19.63 5.21
C LYS A 450 9.75 -18.93 5.31
N ASN A 451 9.66 -17.90 6.13
CA ASN A 451 8.39 -17.21 6.38
C ASN A 451 8.60 -15.76 6.83
N ALA A 452 7.54 -14.97 6.73
CA ALA A 452 7.46 -13.65 7.32
C ALA A 452 6.05 -13.41 7.86
N MET A 453 5.92 -12.70 8.98
CA MET A 453 4.62 -12.25 9.47
C MET A 453 4.40 -10.78 9.10
N ILE A 454 3.33 -10.52 8.36
CA ILE A 454 2.91 -9.17 7.95
C ILE A 454 1.87 -8.68 8.94
N VAL A 455 2.13 -7.54 9.58
CA VAL A 455 1.27 -6.96 10.63
C VAL A 455 0.80 -5.57 10.21
N GLY A 456 -0.51 -5.37 10.18
CA GLY A 456 -1.14 -4.06 10.02
C GLY A 456 -1.79 -3.61 11.33
N LYS A 457 -1.63 -2.34 11.69
CA LYS A 457 -2.29 -1.71 12.85
C LYS A 457 -2.74 -0.33 12.47
N GLY A 458 -3.95 0.06 12.84
CA GLY A 458 -4.57 1.34 12.46
C GLY A 458 -5.17 2.08 13.64
N SER A 459 -5.10 3.41 13.62
CA SER A 459 -5.66 4.27 14.68
C SER A 459 -7.08 4.73 14.32
N LEU A 460 -8.10 3.93 14.65
CA LEU A 460 -9.50 4.25 14.28
C LEU A 460 -10.08 5.46 15.02
N PHE A 461 -9.49 5.85 16.15
CA PHE A 461 -9.99 6.96 16.97
C PHE A 461 -9.98 8.32 16.27
N LEU A 462 -9.19 8.47 15.19
CA LEU A 462 -9.18 9.68 14.37
C LEU A 462 -10.54 9.94 13.70
N GLY A 463 -11.25 8.88 13.33
CA GLY A 463 -12.61 8.97 12.77
C GLY A 463 -13.68 9.37 13.79
N ARG A 464 -13.34 9.45 15.08
CA ARG A 464 -14.26 9.80 16.19
C ARG A 464 -15.49 8.89 16.33
N MET A 465 -15.41 7.66 15.81
CA MET A 465 -16.47 6.65 15.91
C MET A 465 -16.21 5.61 17.02
N THR A 466 -14.95 5.39 17.38
CA THR A 466 -14.51 4.45 18.42
C THR A 466 -13.18 4.92 19.02
N ASN A 467 -12.82 4.47 20.22
CA ASN A 467 -11.49 4.71 20.82
C ASN A 467 -10.53 3.51 20.61
N LEU A 468 -10.97 2.50 19.85
CA LEU A 468 -10.18 1.31 19.58
C LEU A 468 -9.12 1.58 18.51
N PHE A 469 -8.08 0.77 18.53
CA PHE A 469 -7.22 0.54 17.38
C PHE A 469 -7.85 -0.55 16.51
N ASP A 470 -7.40 -0.64 15.27
CA ASP A 470 -7.59 -1.81 14.44
C ASP A 470 -6.28 -2.58 14.31
N GLY A 471 -6.37 -3.86 13.97
CA GLY A 471 -5.19 -4.65 13.69
C GLY A 471 -5.48 -6.05 13.17
N ILE A 472 -4.68 -6.48 12.22
CA ILE A 472 -4.71 -7.81 11.64
C ILE A 472 -3.31 -8.21 11.20
N SER A 473 -3.03 -9.51 11.19
CA SER A 473 -1.77 -10.04 10.67
C SER A 473 -1.98 -11.31 9.87
N ILE A 474 -1.01 -11.64 9.03
CA ILE A 474 -0.97 -12.90 8.30
C ILE A 474 0.46 -13.38 8.13
N VAL A 475 0.67 -14.69 8.21
CA VAL A 475 1.97 -15.32 7.90
C VAL A 475 2.03 -15.64 6.40
N VAL A 476 3.10 -15.19 5.77
CA VAL A 476 3.51 -15.58 4.42
C VAL A 476 4.57 -16.66 4.59
N GLU A 477 4.44 -17.79 3.91
CA GLU A 477 5.34 -18.93 4.12
C GLU A 477 5.73 -19.59 2.81
N LYS A 478 6.91 -20.22 2.81
CA LYS A 478 7.38 -21.06 1.72
C LYS A 478 6.31 -22.07 1.28
N ASN A 479 6.06 -22.09 -0.03
CA ASN A 479 5.10 -23.00 -0.60
C ASN A 479 5.56 -24.46 -0.44
N PRO A 480 4.74 -25.35 0.14
CA PRO A 480 5.06 -26.78 0.23
C PRO A 480 4.90 -27.53 -1.10
N GLY A 481 4.46 -26.85 -2.16
CA GLY A 481 4.07 -27.42 -3.44
C GLY A 481 2.55 -27.40 -3.63
N LYS A 482 2.09 -27.80 -4.81
CA LYS A 482 0.65 -28.01 -5.03
C LYS A 482 0.18 -29.09 -4.06
N ALA A 483 -0.89 -28.79 -3.31
CA ALA A 483 -1.59 -29.84 -2.58
C ALA A 483 -1.94 -30.94 -3.58
N GLU A 484 -1.62 -32.21 -3.27
CA GLU A 484 -2.15 -33.32 -4.05
C GLU A 484 -3.66 -33.09 -4.12
N GLU A 485 -4.23 -33.06 -5.34
CA GLU A 485 -5.67 -33.21 -5.48
C GLU A 485 -5.99 -34.45 -4.66
N GLU A 486 -6.74 -34.28 -3.55
CA GLU A 486 -7.34 -35.42 -2.89
C GLU A 486 -8.04 -36.17 -4.01
N LYS A 487 -7.48 -37.33 -4.39
CA LYS A 487 -8.10 -38.21 -5.36
C LYS A 487 -9.48 -38.48 -4.77
N GLY A 488 -10.48 -37.75 -5.26
CA GLY A 488 -11.87 -38.03 -4.95
C GLY A 488 -12.02 -39.52 -5.19
N VAL A 489 -12.51 -40.22 -4.17
CA VAL A 489 -12.62 -41.69 -4.14
C VAL A 489 -13.02 -42.16 -5.53
N SER A 490 -12.13 -42.92 -6.18
CA SER A 490 -12.34 -43.31 -7.58
C SER A 490 -13.67 -44.07 -7.70
N GLU A 491 -14.34 -43.99 -8.85
CA GLU A 491 -15.58 -44.75 -9.09
C GLU A 491 -15.38 -46.25 -8.81
N GLU A 492 -14.15 -46.73 -9.00
CA GLU A 492 -13.70 -48.09 -8.69
C GLU A 492 -13.64 -48.38 -7.18
N GLU A 493 -13.12 -47.46 -6.36
CA GLU A 493 -13.14 -47.57 -4.89
C GLU A 493 -14.56 -47.46 -4.33
N VAL A 494 -15.40 -46.59 -4.88
CA VAL A 494 -16.83 -46.50 -4.52
C VAL A 494 -17.53 -47.82 -4.84
N ARG A 495 -17.31 -48.40 -6.03
CA ARG A 495 -17.86 -49.71 -6.40
C ARG A 495 -17.36 -50.82 -5.48
N LYS A 496 -16.10 -50.78 -5.06
CA LYS A 496 -15.52 -51.78 -4.15
C LYS A 496 -16.15 -51.70 -2.76
N LEU A 497 -16.31 -50.50 -2.20
CA LEU A 497 -16.99 -50.26 -0.94
C LEU A 497 -18.46 -50.72 -0.98
N VAL A 498 -19.18 -50.36 -2.04
CA VAL A 498 -20.57 -50.81 -2.22
C VAL A 498 -20.66 -52.33 -2.36
N ALA A 499 -19.76 -52.97 -3.10
CA ALA A 499 -19.73 -54.42 -3.28
C ALA A 499 -19.32 -55.18 -2.00
N GLU A 500 -18.48 -54.59 -1.15
CA GLU A 500 -18.15 -55.11 0.19
C GLU A 500 -19.36 -55.01 1.13
N SER A 501 -20.01 -53.84 1.20
CA SER A 501 -21.23 -53.67 2.01
C SER A 501 -22.39 -54.57 1.55
N MET A 502 -22.56 -54.77 0.23
CA MET A 502 -23.57 -55.70 -0.28
C MET A 502 -23.26 -57.16 0.05
N ARG A 503 -21.98 -57.55 0.08
CA ARG A 503 -21.56 -58.89 0.48
C ARG A 503 -21.75 -59.13 1.97
N GLU A 504 -21.42 -58.16 2.82
CA GLU A 504 -21.72 -58.22 4.26
C GLU A 504 -23.22 -58.33 4.50
N PHE A 505 -24.03 -57.49 3.83
CA PHE A 505 -25.48 -57.55 3.95
C PHE A 505 -26.06 -58.90 3.50
N ALA A 506 -25.60 -59.46 2.37
CA ALA A 506 -26.01 -60.78 1.90
C ALA A 506 -25.56 -61.90 2.86
N SER A 507 -24.38 -61.78 3.47
CA SER A 507 -23.90 -62.76 4.45
C SER A 507 -24.71 -62.76 5.75
N HIS A 508 -25.22 -61.59 6.17
CA HIS A 508 -26.14 -61.48 7.29
C HIS A 508 -27.52 -62.08 6.98
N LEU A 509 -28.01 -61.95 5.75
CA LEU A 509 -29.28 -62.56 5.32
C LEU A 509 -29.22 -64.09 5.17
N LEU A 510 -28.02 -64.68 5.04
CA LEU A 510 -27.81 -66.13 4.95
C LEU A 510 -27.53 -66.79 6.32
N GLN A 511 -27.49 -65.99 7.40
CA GLN A 511 -27.28 -66.47 8.77
C GLN A 511 -28.58 -66.62 9.58
N ASP A 512 -29.75 -66.49 8.94
CA ASP A 512 -31.06 -66.88 9.49
C ASP A 512 -31.62 -68.15 8.82
#